data_AF-A0A949RK46-F1
#
_entry.id   AF-A0A949RK46-F1
#
_cell.length_a   1.000
_cell.length_b   1.000
_cell.length_c   1.000
_cell.angle_alpha   90.00
_cell.angle_beta   90.00
_cell.angle_gamma   90.00
#
_symmetry.space_group_name_H-M   'P 1'
#
loop_
_entity.id
_entity.type
_entity.pdbx_description
1 polymer ?
#
loop_
_entity_poly.entity_id
_entity_poly.type
_entity_poly.pdbx_seq_one_letter_code
_entity_poly.pdbx_strand_id
1 'polypeptide(L)'
;MLSHWRSLVILAAVCLPALAVEQRHGVLTGEILKLDAGAKTVVVKAADGTEHTLRFVGRTGVHGADAAAAGAGAAFHGLKEGGQVAVHYTARGAVMTADEVDNIGKDGLKSAQVTVVHLDRGAKTVAVKGESGAVETYHLTDSAARDVGKDIGGGADKTGKVTVYYSEQAGRKVAHFFKRAI
;
A
#
# COMPACT_ATOMS: atom_id res chain seq x y z
N MET A 1 -43.21 -0.86 66.14
CA MET A 1 -41.75 -1.11 66.21
C MET A 1 -41.29 -1.53 64.83
N LEU A 2 -40.46 -0.69 64.20
CA LEU A 2 -40.20 -0.68 62.76
C LEU A 2 -39.17 -1.72 62.30
N SER A 3 -39.48 -2.28 61.14
CA SER A 3 -38.71 -3.12 60.23
C SER A 3 -37.28 -2.63 59.93
N HIS A 4 -36.32 -3.56 59.83
CA HIS A 4 -35.01 -3.28 59.23
C HIS A 4 -34.72 -4.27 58.09
N TRP A 5 -35.28 -3.95 56.91
CA TRP A 5 -34.83 -4.44 55.62
C TRP A 5 -33.61 -3.61 55.21
N ARG A 6 -32.40 -4.18 55.23
CA ARG A 6 -31.19 -3.48 54.75
C ARG A 6 -30.84 -4.01 53.37
N SER A 7 -31.12 -3.17 52.38
CA SER A 7 -30.90 -3.37 50.96
C SER A 7 -29.45 -3.68 50.61
N LEU A 8 -29.26 -4.70 49.77
CA LEU A 8 -28.02 -5.04 49.08
C LEU A 8 -27.87 -4.09 47.88
N VAL A 9 -26.84 -3.24 47.86
CA VAL A 9 -26.48 -2.43 46.67
C VAL A 9 -25.45 -3.21 45.87
N ILE A 10 -25.85 -3.72 44.71
CA ILE A 10 -24.93 -4.35 43.73
C ILE A 10 -24.36 -3.23 42.86
N LEU A 11 -23.06 -2.95 43.02
CA LEU A 11 -22.31 -2.05 42.15
C LEU A 11 -21.93 -2.82 40.88
N ALA A 12 -22.71 -2.66 39.81
CA ALA A 12 -22.36 -3.20 38.50
C ALA A 12 -21.22 -2.37 37.88
N ALA A 13 -19.99 -2.89 37.95
CA ALA A 13 -18.85 -2.34 37.23
C ALA A 13 -19.06 -2.55 35.72
N VAL A 14 -19.48 -1.50 35.01
CA VAL A 14 -19.51 -1.48 33.55
C VAL A 14 -18.07 -1.38 33.05
N CYS A 15 -17.48 -2.52 32.71
CA CYS A 15 -16.25 -2.55 31.90
C CYS A 15 -16.58 -2.02 30.50
N LEU A 16 -16.22 -0.78 30.22
CA LEU A 16 -16.17 -0.26 28.85
C LEU A 16 -15.02 -0.97 28.12
N PRO A 17 -15.27 -1.71 27.03
CA PRO A 17 -14.18 -2.26 26.23
C PRO A 17 -13.45 -1.09 25.60
N ALA A 18 -12.17 -0.91 25.93
CA ALA A 18 -11.29 -0.03 25.20
C ALA A 18 -11.21 -0.55 23.76
N LEU A 19 -11.88 0.13 22.83
CA LEU A 19 -11.74 -0.16 21.40
C LEU A 19 -10.31 0.17 21.00
N ALA A 20 -9.45 -0.85 20.97
CA ALA A 20 -8.16 -0.74 20.34
C ALA A 20 -8.42 -0.43 18.86
N VAL A 21 -8.14 0.80 18.44
CA VAL A 21 -8.18 1.17 17.02
C VAL A 21 -7.06 0.39 16.34
N GLU A 22 -7.42 -0.71 15.70
CA GLU A 22 -6.48 -1.57 14.99
C GLU A 22 -5.80 -0.77 13.88
N GLN A 23 -4.46 -0.80 13.88
CA GLN A 23 -3.68 -0.25 12.77
C GLN A 23 -3.59 -1.33 11.68
N ARG A 24 -3.96 -0.98 10.45
CA ARG A 24 -3.88 -1.87 9.29
C ARG A 24 -2.99 -1.26 8.22
N HIS A 25 -2.18 -2.08 7.57
CA HIS A 25 -1.42 -1.68 6.40
C HIS A 25 -2.08 -2.28 5.16
N GLY A 26 -2.05 -1.55 4.05
CA GLY A 26 -2.63 -2.01 2.80
C GLY A 26 -2.05 -1.31 1.58
N VAL A 27 -2.44 -1.81 0.42
CA VAL A 27 -2.15 -1.18 -0.87
C VAL A 27 -3.47 -0.88 -1.56
N LEU A 28 -3.67 0.38 -1.95
CA LEU A 28 -4.82 0.83 -2.73
C LEU A 28 -4.35 1.20 -4.13
N THR A 29 -4.97 0.60 -5.15
CA THR A 29 -4.66 0.90 -6.56
C THR A 29 -5.83 1.62 -7.20
N GLY A 30 -5.57 2.67 -7.97
CA GLY A 30 -6.63 3.41 -8.63
C GLY A 30 -6.20 4.72 -9.28
N GLU A 31 -7.20 5.47 -9.74
CA GLU A 31 -7.03 6.76 -10.38
C GLU A 31 -7.08 7.89 -9.35
N ILE A 32 -6.15 8.86 -9.44
CA ILE A 32 -6.22 10.09 -8.66
C ILE A 32 -7.37 10.94 -9.20
N LEU A 33 -8.44 11.11 -8.41
CA LEU A 33 -9.52 12.03 -8.73
C LEU A 33 -9.21 13.47 -8.32
N LYS A 34 -8.54 13.63 -7.17
CA LYS A 34 -8.31 14.96 -6.59
C LYS A 34 -7.00 15.03 -5.82
N LEU A 35 -6.28 16.14 -5.98
CA LEU A 35 -5.13 16.52 -5.16
C LEU A 35 -5.43 17.83 -4.43
N ASP A 36 -5.57 17.79 -3.11
CA ASP A 36 -5.83 18.97 -2.29
C ASP A 36 -4.58 19.37 -1.50
N ALA A 37 -3.84 20.36 -2.02
CA ALA A 37 -2.61 20.83 -1.39
C ALA A 37 -2.86 21.50 -0.02
N GLY A 38 -4.04 22.12 0.18
CA GLY A 38 -4.39 22.80 1.42
C GLY A 38 -4.73 21.81 2.54
N ALA A 39 -5.54 20.81 2.22
CA ALA A 39 -5.89 19.74 3.15
C ALA A 39 -4.79 18.66 3.27
N LYS A 40 -3.82 18.66 2.35
CA LYS A 40 -2.81 17.62 2.16
C LYS A 40 -3.45 16.23 2.02
N THR A 41 -4.41 16.13 1.10
CA THR A 41 -5.11 14.89 0.82
C THR A 41 -5.09 14.54 -0.65
N VAL A 42 -5.13 13.24 -0.93
CA VAL A 42 -5.34 12.68 -2.26
C VAL A 42 -6.61 11.85 -2.24
N VAL A 43 -7.46 11.99 -3.25
CA VAL A 43 -8.62 11.12 -3.46
C VAL A 43 -8.28 10.15 -4.57
N VAL A 44 -8.37 8.85 -4.28
CA VAL A 44 -8.10 7.77 -5.22
C VAL A 44 -9.37 6.94 -5.42
N LYS A 45 -9.77 6.74 -6.68
CA LYS A 45 -10.88 5.87 -7.07
C LYS A 45 -10.37 4.47 -7.39
N ALA A 46 -10.78 3.51 -6.60
CA ALA A 46 -10.49 2.09 -6.82
C ALA A 46 -11.25 1.54 -8.04
N ALA A 47 -10.83 0.38 -8.52
CA ALA A 47 -11.44 -0.28 -9.68
C ALA A 47 -12.92 -0.67 -9.45
N ASP A 48 -13.34 -0.86 -8.20
CA ASP A 48 -14.75 -1.12 -7.84
C ASP A 48 -15.61 0.15 -7.79
N GLY A 49 -15.00 1.31 -8.06
CA GLY A 49 -15.64 2.62 -8.04
C GLY A 49 -15.61 3.33 -6.69
N THR A 50 -15.12 2.68 -5.62
CA THR A 50 -15.01 3.27 -4.29
C THR A 50 -13.95 4.36 -4.26
N GLU A 51 -14.28 5.50 -3.66
CA GLU A 51 -13.33 6.61 -3.47
C GLU A 51 -12.73 6.56 -2.07
N HIS A 52 -11.41 6.67 -2.00
CA HIS A 52 -10.67 6.72 -0.75
C HIS A 52 -9.92 8.05 -0.66
N THR A 53 -10.11 8.75 0.45
CA THR A 53 -9.30 9.93 0.78
C THR A 53 -8.15 9.51 1.67
N LEU A 54 -6.92 9.77 1.24
CA LEU A 54 -5.71 9.49 1.99
C LEU A 54 -5.00 10.78 2.38
N ARG A 55 -4.53 10.85 3.62
CA ARG A 55 -3.68 11.94 4.09
C ARG A 55 -2.29 11.79 3.49
N PHE A 56 -1.81 12.85 2.87
CA PHE A 56 -0.47 13.00 2.37
C PHE A 56 0.36 13.76 3.41
N VAL A 57 1.42 13.16 3.91
CA VAL A 57 2.24 13.72 4.99
C VAL A 57 3.65 13.99 4.50
N GLY A 58 4.43 14.79 5.23
CA GLY A 58 5.78 15.18 4.78
C GLY A 58 6.77 14.02 4.61
N ARG A 59 6.44 12.83 5.14
CA ARG A 59 7.22 11.60 4.97
C ARG A 59 6.72 10.71 3.82
N THR A 60 5.62 11.06 3.16
CA THR A 60 5.04 10.24 2.10
C THR A 60 6.02 10.21 0.92
N GLY A 61 6.51 9.01 0.58
CA GLY A 61 7.34 8.82 -0.59
C GLY A 61 6.51 8.90 -1.88
N VAL A 62 7.08 9.44 -2.95
CA VAL A 62 6.50 9.34 -4.31
C VAL A 62 7.55 8.82 -5.26
N HIS A 63 7.22 7.74 -5.96
CA HIS A 63 8.10 7.12 -6.95
C HIS A 63 7.43 7.08 -8.32
N GLY A 64 8.25 7.01 -9.38
CA GLY A 64 7.76 6.94 -10.77
C GLY A 64 7.15 8.23 -11.32
N ALA A 65 7.03 9.29 -10.51
CA ALA A 65 6.63 10.60 -10.97
C ALA A 65 7.83 11.33 -11.59
N ASP A 66 7.57 12.09 -12.66
CA ASP A 66 8.60 12.88 -13.33
C ASP A 66 9.14 13.94 -12.37
N ALA A 67 10.42 13.82 -12.00
CA ALA A 67 11.11 14.73 -11.10
C ALA A 67 11.14 16.17 -11.66
N ALA A 68 11.10 16.35 -12.99
CA ALA A 68 11.02 17.66 -13.62
C ALA A 68 9.65 18.32 -13.45
N ALA A 69 8.58 17.52 -13.33
CA ALA A 69 7.23 18.00 -13.02
C ALA A 69 7.04 18.30 -11.53
N ALA A 70 7.92 17.78 -10.67
CA ALA A 70 7.92 17.98 -9.21
C ALA A 70 8.61 19.28 -8.78
N GLY A 71 8.52 20.34 -9.60
CA GLY A 71 9.17 21.64 -9.34
C GLY A 71 9.06 22.09 -7.88
N ALA A 72 10.08 22.79 -7.38
CA ALA A 72 10.23 23.14 -5.97
C ALA A 72 8.94 23.76 -5.39
N GLY A 73 8.14 22.97 -4.66
CA GLY A 73 6.84 23.38 -4.11
C GLY A 73 5.64 22.51 -4.49
N ALA A 74 5.78 21.53 -5.40
CA ALA A 74 4.69 20.60 -5.69
C ALA A 74 4.40 19.71 -4.47
N ALA A 75 3.31 20.00 -3.74
CA ALA A 75 2.91 19.30 -2.51
C ALA A 75 2.77 17.78 -2.65
N PHE A 76 2.65 17.30 -3.89
CA PHE A 76 2.47 15.88 -4.25
C PHE A 76 3.54 15.37 -5.21
N HIS A 77 4.72 16.00 -5.26
CA HIS A 77 5.91 15.48 -5.95
C HIS A 77 5.67 15.03 -7.41
N GLY A 78 4.88 15.80 -8.17
CA GLY A 78 4.63 15.54 -9.59
C GLY A 78 3.47 14.59 -9.89
N LEU A 79 2.73 14.12 -8.88
CA LEU A 79 1.44 13.46 -9.08
C LEU A 79 0.43 14.41 -9.74
N LYS A 80 -0.47 13.85 -10.54
CA LYS A 80 -1.51 14.58 -11.28
C LYS A 80 -2.85 13.87 -11.16
N GLU A 81 -3.92 14.66 -11.12
CA GLU A 81 -5.28 14.15 -11.30
C GLU A 81 -5.40 13.41 -12.64
N GLY A 82 -6.19 12.34 -12.68
CA GLY A 82 -6.26 11.37 -13.77
C GLY A 82 -5.11 10.35 -13.80
N GLY A 83 -4.07 10.51 -12.98
CA GLY A 83 -2.95 9.58 -12.91
C GLY A 83 -3.30 8.28 -12.19
N GLN A 84 -2.82 7.14 -12.69
CA GLN A 84 -2.95 5.85 -12.02
C GLN A 84 -1.85 5.68 -10.97
N VAL A 85 -2.23 5.22 -9.77
CA VAL A 85 -1.32 5.05 -8.63
C VAL A 85 -1.52 3.72 -7.91
N ALA A 86 -0.46 3.28 -7.24
CA ALA A 86 -0.54 2.33 -6.13
C ALA A 86 -0.11 3.06 -4.84
N VAL A 87 -1.01 3.15 -3.87
CA VAL A 87 -0.79 3.83 -2.60
C VAL A 87 -0.61 2.79 -1.50
N HIS A 88 0.60 2.73 -0.95
CA HIS A 88 0.85 2.02 0.29
C HIS A 88 0.39 2.90 1.44
N TYR A 89 -0.50 2.38 2.28
CA TYR A 89 -1.13 3.17 3.34
C TYR A 89 -1.16 2.45 4.67
N THR A 90 -1.19 3.27 5.73
CA THR A 90 -1.54 2.88 7.09
C THR A 90 -2.92 3.44 7.42
N ALA A 91 -3.86 2.57 7.78
CA ALA A 91 -5.16 2.94 8.30
C ALA A 91 -5.18 2.83 9.83
N ARG A 92 -5.68 3.87 10.49
CA ARG A 92 -6.06 3.86 11.92
C ARG A 92 -7.51 4.34 12.02
N GLY A 93 -8.42 3.40 12.24
CA GLY A 93 -9.86 3.68 12.18
C GLY A 93 -10.24 4.15 10.76
N ALA A 94 -10.94 5.28 10.65
CA ALA A 94 -11.34 5.85 9.37
C ALA A 94 -10.22 6.66 8.66
N VAL A 95 -9.08 6.88 9.32
CA VAL A 95 -8.00 7.70 8.76
C VAL A 95 -7.01 6.82 8.01
N MET A 96 -6.93 7.00 6.70
CA MET A 96 -5.89 6.40 5.84
C MET A 96 -4.78 7.43 5.61
N THR A 97 -3.53 7.06 5.93
CA THR A 97 -2.34 7.87 5.67
C THR A 97 -1.51 7.20 4.59
N ALA A 98 -1.19 7.93 3.52
CA ALA A 98 -0.29 7.45 2.48
C ALA A 98 1.13 7.42 3.04
N ASP A 99 1.72 6.23 3.12
CA ASP A 99 3.13 6.06 3.46
C ASP A 99 3.98 6.19 2.21
N GLU A 100 3.50 5.68 1.08
CA GLU A 100 4.14 5.81 -0.22
C GLU A 100 3.12 5.79 -1.37
N VAL A 101 3.41 6.52 -2.43
CA VAL A 101 2.62 6.55 -3.67
C VAL A 101 3.51 6.25 -4.86
N ASP A 102 3.24 5.12 -5.51
CA ASP A 102 3.84 4.77 -6.79
C ASP A 102 2.99 5.33 -7.93
N ASN A 103 3.57 6.23 -8.73
CA ASN A 103 2.98 6.66 -9.99
C ASN A 103 3.18 5.56 -11.04
N ILE A 104 2.07 4.94 -11.42
CA ILE A 104 2.05 3.79 -12.33
C ILE A 104 2.10 4.24 -13.80
N GLY A 105 1.64 5.46 -14.07
CA GLY A 105 1.48 6.00 -15.42
C GLY A 105 0.22 5.50 -16.14
N LYS A 106 0.01 5.99 -17.36
CA LYS A 106 -1.22 5.79 -18.14
C LYS A 106 -1.53 4.34 -18.52
N ASP A 107 -0.51 3.47 -18.57
CA ASP A 107 -0.66 2.07 -18.98
C ASP A 107 -1.15 1.19 -17.82
N GLY A 108 -1.24 1.77 -16.61
CA GLY A 108 -1.85 1.14 -15.45
C GLY A 108 -1.01 0.00 -14.87
N LEU A 109 -1.55 -0.58 -13.80
CA LEU A 109 -0.88 -1.62 -13.04
C LEU A 109 -1.21 -2.98 -13.66
N LYS A 110 -0.18 -3.72 -14.04
CA LYS A 110 -0.27 -5.10 -14.51
C LYS A 110 -0.03 -6.05 -13.34
N SER A 111 -0.51 -7.28 -13.45
CA SER A 111 -0.18 -8.33 -12.49
C SER A 111 0.10 -9.67 -13.15
N ALA A 112 0.93 -10.49 -12.53
CA ALA A 112 1.24 -11.85 -12.99
C ALA A 112 1.51 -12.76 -11.79
N GLN A 113 1.06 -14.01 -11.88
CA GLN A 113 1.49 -15.06 -10.94
C GLN A 113 2.88 -15.56 -11.32
N VAL A 114 3.79 -15.54 -10.36
CA VAL A 114 5.19 -15.89 -10.57
C VAL A 114 5.76 -16.61 -9.35
N THR A 115 6.85 -17.34 -9.55
CA THR A 115 7.70 -17.86 -8.47
C THR A 115 8.96 -17.02 -8.39
N VAL A 116 9.34 -16.53 -7.22
CA VAL A 116 10.58 -15.76 -7.07
C VAL A 116 11.79 -16.69 -7.11
N VAL A 117 12.70 -16.45 -8.05
CA VAL A 117 13.91 -17.26 -8.27
C VAL A 117 15.09 -16.63 -7.54
N HIS A 118 15.27 -15.32 -7.69
CA HIS A 118 16.38 -14.59 -7.10
C HIS A 118 15.99 -13.15 -6.80
N LEU A 119 16.53 -12.59 -5.72
CA LEU A 119 16.37 -11.20 -5.33
C LEU A 119 17.74 -10.57 -5.16
N ASP A 120 18.02 -9.54 -5.93
CA ASP A 120 19.17 -8.67 -5.74
C ASP A 120 18.70 -7.31 -5.21
N ARG A 121 18.89 -7.09 -3.91
CA ARG A 121 18.53 -5.82 -3.25
C ARG A 121 19.48 -4.69 -3.61
N GLY A 122 20.73 -4.99 -3.96
CA GLY A 122 21.72 -4.00 -4.35
C GLY A 122 21.43 -3.45 -5.75
N ALA A 123 21.15 -4.34 -6.69
CA ALA A 123 20.74 -3.98 -8.04
C ALA A 123 19.26 -3.56 -8.15
N LYS A 124 18.48 -3.75 -7.07
CA LYS A 124 17.01 -3.55 -7.03
C LYS A 124 16.32 -4.31 -8.16
N THR A 125 16.62 -5.60 -8.26
CA THR A 125 16.00 -6.49 -9.24
C THR A 125 15.53 -7.78 -8.60
N VAL A 126 14.53 -8.39 -9.21
CA VAL A 126 14.06 -9.72 -8.87
C VAL A 126 13.91 -10.55 -10.13
N ALA A 127 14.50 -11.73 -10.12
CA ALA A 127 14.28 -12.74 -11.14
C ALA A 127 13.08 -13.60 -10.73
N VAL A 128 12.11 -13.72 -11.61
CA VAL A 128 10.87 -14.46 -11.36
C VAL A 128 10.59 -15.43 -12.50
N LYS A 129 10.00 -16.57 -12.16
CA LYS A 129 9.59 -17.58 -13.13
C LYS A 129 8.07 -17.56 -13.27
N GLY A 130 7.60 -17.24 -14.48
CA GLY A 130 6.18 -17.26 -14.82
C GLY A 130 5.67 -18.65 -15.20
N GLU A 131 4.42 -18.74 -15.64
CA GLU A 131 3.78 -20.00 -16.04
C GLU A 131 4.45 -20.68 -17.23
N SER A 132 5.01 -19.89 -18.17
CA SER A 132 5.77 -20.41 -19.32
C SER A 132 7.06 -21.12 -18.93
N GLY A 133 7.49 -20.98 -17.67
CA GLY A 133 8.76 -21.47 -17.18
C GLY A 133 9.97 -20.60 -17.56
N ALA A 134 9.78 -19.54 -18.33
CA ALA A 134 10.81 -18.54 -18.59
C ALA A 134 11.12 -17.74 -17.33
N VAL A 135 12.40 -17.40 -17.14
CA VAL A 135 12.84 -16.50 -16.08
C VAL A 135 12.91 -15.08 -16.64
N GLU A 136 12.18 -14.18 -16.00
CA GLU A 136 12.15 -12.76 -16.33
C GLU A 136 12.73 -11.94 -15.19
N THR A 137 13.32 -10.79 -15.51
CA THR A 137 13.84 -9.85 -14.51
C THR A 137 12.95 -8.62 -14.42
N TYR A 138 12.56 -8.29 -13.20
CA TYR A 138 11.78 -7.11 -12.86
C TYR A 138 12.69 -6.16 -12.07
N HIS A 139 12.63 -4.88 -12.39
CA HIS A 139 13.19 -3.83 -11.54
C HIS A 139 12.27 -3.60 -10.36
N LEU A 140 12.81 -3.27 -9.21
CA LEU A 140 12.04 -3.02 -7.99
C LEU A 140 11.98 -1.52 -7.73
N THR A 141 10.81 -1.04 -7.32
CA THR A 141 10.74 0.23 -6.59
C THR A 141 11.50 0.12 -5.27
N ASP A 142 11.80 1.27 -4.66
CA ASP A 142 12.51 1.28 -3.38
C ASP A 142 11.73 0.52 -2.30
N SER A 143 10.41 0.64 -2.26
CA SER A 143 9.59 -0.14 -1.33
C SER A 143 9.49 -1.60 -1.71
N ALA A 144 9.31 -1.94 -2.99
CA ALA A 144 9.33 -3.34 -3.40
C ALA A 144 10.63 -4.04 -2.96
N ALA A 145 11.78 -3.38 -3.08
CA ALA A 145 13.07 -3.93 -2.64
C ALA A 145 13.18 -4.12 -1.11
N ARG A 146 12.53 -3.25 -0.33
CA ARG A 146 12.47 -3.35 1.15
C ARG A 146 11.51 -4.43 1.61
N ASP A 147 10.34 -4.54 0.98
CA ASP A 147 9.22 -5.31 1.48
C ASP A 147 9.06 -6.69 0.83
N VAL A 148 9.69 -6.96 -0.31
CA VAL A 148 9.67 -8.28 -0.98
C VAL A 148 9.93 -9.45 -0.02
N GLY A 149 10.85 -9.28 0.94
CA GLY A 149 11.18 -10.34 1.90
C GLY A 149 10.07 -10.61 2.92
N LYS A 150 9.27 -9.59 3.25
CA LYS A 150 8.09 -9.70 4.12
C LYS A 150 6.91 -10.26 3.33
N ASP A 151 6.72 -9.77 2.10
CA ASP A 151 5.57 -10.09 1.24
C ASP A 151 5.60 -11.54 0.74
N ILE A 152 6.79 -12.12 0.60
CA ILE A 152 7.00 -13.50 0.11
C ILE A 152 7.16 -14.50 1.28
N GLY A 153 7.34 -14.03 2.51
CA GLY A 153 7.56 -14.84 3.71
C GLY A 153 9.05 -15.03 4.04
N GLY A 154 9.42 -14.81 5.31
CA GLY A 154 10.78 -15.00 5.79
C GLY A 154 11.09 -16.47 6.07
N GLY A 155 11.99 -17.08 5.29
CA GLY A 155 12.44 -18.46 5.50
C GLY A 155 12.84 -19.17 4.20
N ALA A 156 13.21 -20.45 4.30
CA ALA A 156 13.56 -21.32 3.18
C ALA A 156 12.41 -21.57 2.18
N ASP A 157 11.23 -21.02 2.43
CA ASP A 157 10.01 -21.12 1.62
C ASP A 157 9.98 -20.14 0.43
N LYS A 158 11.10 -20.02 -0.30
CA LYS A 158 11.19 -19.20 -1.53
C LYS A 158 10.40 -19.76 -2.72
N THR A 159 9.50 -20.72 -2.49
CA THR A 159 8.86 -21.53 -3.53
C THR A 159 7.36 -21.27 -3.69
N GLY A 160 6.77 -20.38 -2.89
CA GLY A 160 5.35 -20.01 -3.03
C GLY A 160 5.10 -19.18 -4.29
N LYS A 161 4.02 -19.50 -5.02
CA LYS A 161 3.51 -18.61 -6.07
C LYS A 161 3.07 -17.29 -5.43
N VAL A 162 3.52 -16.18 -6.00
CA VAL A 162 3.13 -14.82 -5.60
C VAL A 162 2.61 -14.08 -6.82
N THR A 163 1.71 -13.13 -6.60
CA THR A 163 1.31 -12.18 -7.63
C THR A 163 2.24 -10.99 -7.54
N VAL A 164 3.01 -10.74 -8.61
CA VAL A 164 3.74 -9.48 -8.78
C VAL A 164 2.83 -8.45 -9.40
N TYR A 165 2.79 -7.25 -8.82
CA TYR A 165 2.11 -6.09 -9.39
C TYR A 165 3.17 -5.14 -9.95
N TYR A 166 3.10 -4.86 -11.24
CA TYR A 166 4.16 -4.15 -11.96
C TYR A 166 3.60 -3.17 -12.99
N SER A 167 4.39 -2.18 -13.37
CA SER A 167 4.14 -1.36 -14.55
C SER A 167 5.26 -1.54 -15.58
N GLU A 168 5.03 -1.09 -16.81
CA GLU A 168 6.07 -1.03 -17.83
C GLU A 168 6.51 0.40 -18.03
N GLN A 169 7.75 0.69 -17.68
CA GLN A 169 8.34 2.03 -17.76
C GLN A 169 9.57 1.98 -18.66
N ALA A 170 9.57 2.76 -19.74
CA ALA A 170 10.67 2.81 -20.71
C ALA A 170 11.15 1.42 -21.19
N GLY A 171 10.21 0.49 -21.44
CA GLY A 171 10.49 -0.87 -21.89
C GLY A 171 10.97 -1.84 -20.80
N ARG A 172 10.93 -1.44 -19.52
CA ARG A 172 11.30 -2.27 -18.37
C ARG A 172 10.08 -2.58 -17.52
N LYS A 173 9.99 -3.81 -17.02
CA LYS A 173 9.01 -4.18 -15.99
C LYS A 173 9.49 -3.69 -14.63
N VAL A 174 8.69 -2.84 -13.99
CA VAL A 174 8.96 -2.28 -12.65
C VAL A 174 7.94 -2.85 -11.68
N ALA A 175 8.37 -3.75 -10.81
CA ALA A 175 7.57 -4.31 -9.73
C ALA A 175 7.40 -3.29 -8.60
N HIS A 176 6.14 -3.05 -8.23
CA HIS A 176 5.71 -2.13 -7.18
C HIS A 176 5.50 -2.85 -5.85
N PHE A 177 4.85 -4.01 -5.88
CA PHE A 177 4.64 -4.84 -4.70
C PHE A 177 4.33 -6.30 -5.07
N PHE A 178 4.44 -7.17 -4.07
CA PHE A 178 4.12 -8.59 -4.19
C PHE A 178 2.99 -8.93 -3.24
N LYS A 179 2.15 -9.87 -3.65
CA LYS A 179 1.11 -10.45 -2.80
C LYS A 179 1.22 -11.95 -2.85
N ARG A 180 1.23 -12.62 -1.69
CA ARG A 180 1.09 -14.08 -1.66
C ARG A 180 -0.18 -14.50 -2.38
N ALA A 181 -0.08 -15.52 -3.23
CA ALA A 181 -1.26 -16.23 -3.70
C ALA A 181 -1.92 -16.89 -2.46
N ILE A 182 -3.23 -16.70 -2.33
CA ILE A 182 -4.05 -17.34 -1.30
C ILE A 182 -4.39 -18.75 -1.79
#